data_AF-A0A0H2UAR7-F1
#
_entry.id   AF-A0A0H2UAR7-F1
#
_cell.length_a   1.000
_cell.length_b   1.000
_cell.length_c   1.000
_cell.angle_alpha   90.00
_cell.angle_beta   90.00
_cell.angle_gamma   90.00
#
_symmetry.space_group_name_H-M   'P 1'
#
loop_
_entity.id
_entity.type
_entity.pdbx_description
1 polymer ?
#
loop_
_entity_poly.entity_id
_entity_poly.type
_entity_poly.pdbx_seq_one_letter_code
_entity_poly.pdbx_strand_id
1 'polypeptide(L)'
;MATIASLERISAAKLRDLMLAAKTDDTKVAVIDVRDDDYIGGHIKGCLNYPSRMLDATMPSLVRRLQDKPTVVFHCALSQQR
;
A
#
# COMPACT_ATOMS: atom_id res chain seq x y z
N MET A 1 3.76 15.24 14.32
CA MET A 1 2.43 15.15 13.69
C MET A 1 2.64 14.94 12.21
N ALA A 2 2.14 13.84 11.64
CA ALA A 2 2.16 13.64 10.20
C ALA A 2 1.15 14.61 9.56
N THR A 3 1.60 15.37 8.56
CA THR A 3 0.75 16.23 7.73
C THR A 3 0.70 15.65 6.32
N ILE A 4 -0.30 16.05 5.53
CA ILE A 4 -0.42 15.63 4.13
C ILE A 4 0.87 15.97 3.34
N ALA A 5 1.53 17.09 3.68
CA ALA A 5 2.79 17.50 3.06
C ALA A 5 3.99 16.62 3.43
N SER A 6 3.93 15.89 4.55
CA SER A 6 4.98 14.95 4.99
C SER A 6 4.85 13.55 4.40
N LEU A 7 3.82 13.30 3.57
CA LEU A 7 3.65 12.01 2.90
C LEU A 7 4.72 11.84 1.82
N GLU A 8 5.65 10.91 2.04
CA GLU A 8 6.65 10.56 1.05
C GLU A 8 6.03 9.81 -0.14
N ARG A 9 6.35 10.25 -1.35
CA ARG A 9 6.00 9.55 -2.59
C ARG A 9 7.14 8.64 -3.01
N ILE A 10 6.79 7.46 -3.51
CA ILE A 10 7.75 6.51 -4.05
C ILE A 10 7.50 6.29 -5.55
N SER A 11 8.57 6.12 -6.33
CA SER A 11 8.47 5.76 -7.74
C SER A 11 8.29 4.25 -7.92
N ALA A 12 7.70 3.83 -9.04
CA ALA A 12 7.50 2.41 -9.35
C ALA A 12 8.82 1.62 -9.37
N ALA A 13 9.90 2.21 -9.91
CA ALA A 13 11.23 1.58 -9.93
C ALA A 13 11.77 1.35 -8.52
N LYS A 14 11.65 2.35 -7.63
CA LYS A 14 12.11 2.22 -6.25
C LYS A 14 11.28 1.20 -5.47
N LEU A 15 9.96 1.16 -5.69
CA LEU A 15 9.09 0.14 -5.09
C LEU A 15 9.49 -1.27 -5.55
N ARG A 16 9.73 -1.46 -6.85
CA ARG A 16 10.21 -2.74 -7.40
C ARG A 16 11.49 -3.18 -6.71
N ASP A 17 12.48 -2.30 -6.58
CA ASP A 17 13.78 -2.63 -6.00
C ASP A 17 13.64 -2.96 -4.50
N LEU A 18 12.79 -2.24 -3.77
CA LEU A 18 12.45 -2.56 -2.37
C LEU A 18 11.78 -3.93 -2.24
N MET A 19 10.83 -4.26 -3.11
CA MET A 19 10.16 -5.57 -3.09
C MET A 19 11.11 -6.71 -3.47
N LEU A 20 12.04 -6.48 -4.41
CA LEU A 20 13.07 -7.45 -4.77
C LEU A 20 14.08 -7.66 -3.63
N ALA A 21 14.46 -6.60 -2.92
CA ALA A 21 15.33 -6.67 -1.75
C ALA A 21 14.64 -7.29 -0.53
N ALA A 22 13.33 -7.08 -0.37
CA ALA A 22 12.51 -7.65 0.70
C ALA A 22 12.09 -9.10 0.43
N LYS A 23 12.40 -9.68 -0.73
CA LYS A 23 12.04 -11.05 -1.09
C LYS A 23 12.67 -12.11 -0.16
N THR A 24 13.70 -11.74 0.59
CA THR A 24 14.35 -12.51 1.65
C THR A 24 13.70 -12.34 3.03
N ASP A 25 12.85 -11.33 3.22
CA ASP A 25 12.26 -10.93 4.50
C ASP A 25 10.87 -10.33 4.25
N ASP A 26 9.88 -11.24 4.10
CA ASP A 26 8.49 -10.99 3.66
C ASP A 26 7.69 -10.06 4.61
N THR A 27 8.33 -9.61 5.69
CA THR A 27 7.79 -8.76 6.75
C THR A 27 8.07 -7.27 6.54
N LYS A 28 8.96 -6.88 5.60
CA LYS A 28 9.44 -5.50 5.53
C LYS A 28 8.52 -4.51 4.81
N VAL A 29 7.82 -4.94 3.76
CA VAL A 29 7.03 -4.05 2.90
C VAL A 29 5.62 -4.57 2.71
N ALA A 30 4.61 -3.75 3.02
CA ALA A 30 3.23 -3.97 2.63
C ALA A 30 2.81 -3.02 1.52
N VAL A 31 2.18 -3.56 0.48
CA VAL A 31 1.54 -2.76 -0.57
C VAL A 31 0.03 -2.85 -0.38
N ILE A 32 -0.62 -1.70 -0.24
CA ILE A 32 -2.08 -1.57 -0.08
C ILE A 32 -2.65 -0.96 -1.36
N ASP A 33 -3.50 -1.73 -2.01
CA ASP A 33 -4.20 -1.31 -3.22
C ASP A 33 -5.61 -0.85 -2.83
N VAL A 34 -5.89 0.44 -2.98
CA VAL A 34 -7.19 1.02 -2.58
C VAL A 34 -8.19 1.16 -3.73
N ARG A 35 -7.92 0.50 -4.86
CA ARG A 35 -8.84 0.41 -6.00
C ARG A 35 -10.09 -0.38 -5.67
N ASP A 36 -11.20 0.03 -6.28
CA ASP A 36 -12.50 -0.64 -6.17
C ASP A 36 -12.64 -1.60 -7.38
N ASP A 37 -13.57 -1.30 -8.31
CA ASP A 37 -13.84 -2.11 -9.51
C ASP A 37 -12.66 -2.15 -10.50
N ASP A 38 -11.77 -1.16 -10.42
CA ASP A 38 -10.55 -1.00 -11.24
C ASP A 38 -9.36 -1.82 -10.73
N TYR A 39 -9.57 -2.68 -9.72
CA TYR A 39 -8.59 -3.66 -9.25
C TYR A 39 -8.38 -4.83 -10.23
N ILE A 40 -9.42 -5.19 -10.99
CA ILE A 40 -9.41 -6.32 -11.92
C ILE A 40 -8.60 -5.98 -13.17
N GLY A 41 -7.77 -6.90 -13.64
CA GLY A 41 -6.94 -6.74 -14.86
C GLY A 41 -5.44 -6.57 -14.59
N GLY A 42 -5.03 -6.50 -13.33
CA GLY A 42 -3.62 -6.53 -12.94
C GLY A 42 -3.37 -5.81 -11.61
N HIS A 43 -2.62 -6.45 -10.72
CA HIS A 43 -2.23 -5.89 -9.43
C HIS A 43 -0.83 -6.34 -9.04
N ILE A 44 -0.23 -5.61 -8.10
CA ILE A 44 1.10 -5.92 -7.58
C ILE A 44 1.03 -7.24 -6.80
N LYS A 45 1.89 -8.20 -7.14
CA LYS A 45 1.92 -9.51 -6.49
C LYS A 45 2.13 -9.35 -4.97
N GLY A 46 1.24 -9.93 -4.18
CA GLY A 46 1.29 -9.87 -2.71
C GLY A 46 0.71 -8.59 -2.11
N CYS A 47 0.08 -7.72 -2.91
CA CYS A 47 -0.65 -6.58 -2.36
C CYS A 47 -1.91 -7.02 -1.60
N LEU A 48 -2.32 -6.17 -0.66
CA LEU A 48 -3.61 -6.31 0.01
C LEU A 48 -4.58 -5.30 -0.60
N ASN A 49 -5.72 -5.77 -1.09
CA ASN A 49 -6.76 -4.90 -1.60
C ASN A 49 -7.68 -4.43 -0.46
N TYR A 50 -7.74 -3.12 -0.26
CA TYR A 50 -8.60 -2.45 0.70
C TYR A 50 -9.30 -1.28 0.00
N PRO A 51 -10.42 -1.53 -0.68
CA PRO A 51 -11.13 -0.55 -1.49
C PRO A 51 -11.41 0.75 -0.71
N SER A 52 -11.13 1.90 -1.33
CA SER A 52 -11.18 3.20 -0.66
C SER A 52 -12.52 3.48 0.05
N ARG A 53 -13.63 3.01 -0.52
CA ARG A 53 -14.98 3.17 0.05
C ARG A 53 -15.18 2.47 1.39
N MET A 54 -14.41 1.42 1.66
CA MET A 54 -14.47 0.64 2.90
C MET A 54 -13.25 0.86 3.79
N LEU A 55 -12.31 1.72 3.37
CA LEU A 55 -11.04 1.90 4.05
C LEU A 55 -11.22 2.41 5.49
N ASP A 56 -12.13 3.36 5.70
CA ASP A 56 -12.43 3.88 7.05
C ASP A 56 -12.96 2.80 7.99
N ALA A 57 -13.90 1.98 7.52
CA ALA A 57 -14.47 0.88 8.31
C ALA A 57 -13.46 -0.24 8.58
N THR A 58 -12.54 -0.47 7.65
CA THR A 58 -11.53 -1.55 7.73
C THR A 58 -10.23 -1.10 8.39
N MET A 59 -10.02 0.19 8.61
CA MET A 59 -8.82 0.78 9.19
C MET A 59 -8.34 0.09 10.47
N PRO A 60 -9.21 -0.24 11.45
CA PRO A 60 -8.76 -0.91 12.68
C PRO A 60 -8.12 -2.28 12.41
N SER A 61 -8.69 -3.05 11.47
CA SER A 61 -8.15 -4.34 11.06
C SER A 61 -6.86 -4.20 10.26
N LEU A 62 -6.78 -3.16 9.42
CA LEU A 62 -5.63 -2.86 8.61
C LEU A 62 -4.43 -2.51 9.50
N VAL A 63 -4.61 -1.63 10.49
CA VAL A 63 -3.58 -1.25 11.46
C VAL A 63 -3.03 -2.48 12.18
N ARG A 64 -3.90 -3.38 12.67
CA ARG A 64 -3.47 -4.61 13.35
C ARG A 64 -2.69 -5.54 12.43
N ARG A 65 -3.05 -5.62 11.15
CA ARG A 65 -2.39 -6.48 10.16
C ARG A 65 -1.06 -5.91 9.67
N LEU A 66 -0.86 -4.61 9.78
CA LEU A 66 0.34 -3.90 9.35
C LEU A 66 1.30 -3.55 10.49
N GLN A 67 0.94 -3.87 11.74
CA GLN A 67 1.70 -3.51 12.94
C GLN A 67 3.20 -3.92 12.88
N ASP A 68 3.49 -5.06 12.25
CA ASP A 68 4.85 -5.63 12.20
C ASP A 68 5.60 -5.22 10.92
N LYS A 69 5.00 -4.36 10.08
CA LYS A 69 5.55 -3.96 8.78
C LYS A 69 6.14 -2.55 8.85
N PRO A 70 7.47 -2.40 8.71
CA PRO A 70 8.14 -1.10 8.83
C PRO A 70 7.84 -0.17 7.65
N THR A 71 7.44 -0.69 6.49
CA THR A 71 7.09 0.13 5.32
C THR A 71 5.73 -0.28 4.77
N VAL A 72 4.83 0.70 4.64
CA VAL A 72 3.49 0.53 4.05
C VAL A 72 3.34 1.51 2.90
N VAL A 73 2.98 1.01 1.73
CA VAL A 73 2.83 1.78 0.49
C VAL A 73 1.39 1.67 0.02
N PHE A 74 0.68 2.80 -0.03
CA PHE A 74 -0.68 2.87 -0.59
C PHE A 74 -0.63 3.29 -2.06
N HIS A 75 -1.47 2.69 -2.90
CA HIS A 75 -1.65 3.13 -4.28
C HIS A 75 -3.10 2.98 -4.77
N CYS A 76 -3.46 3.81 -5.74
CA CYS A 76 -4.73 3.76 -6.49
C CYS A 76 -4.42 3.80 -8.00
N ALA A 77 -5.40 3.66 -8.89
CA ALA A 77 -5.18 3.63 -10.35
C ALA A 77 -4.40 4.84 -10.87
N LEU A 78 -4.74 6.04 -10.41
CA LEU A 78 -4.02 7.27 -10.79
C LEU A 78 -3.18 7.85 -9.65
N SER A 79 -3.24 7.25 -8.45
CA SER A 79 -2.53 7.72 -7.25
C SER A 79 -2.62 9.24 -7.04
N GLN A 80 -3.82 9.78 -7.27
CA GLN A 80 -4.17 11.18 -7.05
C GLN A 80 -4.43 11.39 -5.55
N GLN A 81 -3.95 12.52 -5.02
CA GLN A 81 -4.41 12.98 -3.71
C GLN A 81 -5.90 13.28 -3.81
N ARG A 82 -6.69 12.69 -2.92
CA ARG A 82 -8.08 13.03 -2.68
C ARG A 82 -8.26 13.29 -1.20
#